data_AF-A0A661JRS6-F1
#
_entry.id   AF-A0A661JRS6-F1
#
_cell.length_a   1.000
_cell.length_b   1.000
_cell.length_c   1.000
_cell.angle_alpha   90.00
_cell.angle_beta   90.00
_cell.angle_gamma   90.00
#
_symmetry.space_group_name_H-M   'P 1'
#
loop_
_entity.id
_entity.type
_entity.pdbx_description
1 polymer ?
#
loop_
_entity_poly.entity_id
_entity_poly.type
_entity_poly.pdbx_seq_one_letter_code
_entity_poly.pdbx_strand_id
1 'polypeptide(L)'
;MVISGKITGQWAEKVLVAGIGGMVAGNILVMGLGKINEFDEGRISLASGYMVSSALGLGLSNICMTLPGDGLEGIDIISHAEHTLYGLAKEIGERDLIPRIICDERNVEEVLLGFQTTKVRLKGQQKIDIERVGV
;
A
#
# COMPACT_ATOMS: atom_id res chain seq x y z
N MET A 1 9.89 -18.45 7.40
CA MET A 1 9.37 -19.57 6.58
C MET A 1 9.10 -19.03 5.19
N VAL A 2 9.92 -19.38 4.20
CA VAL A 2 9.69 -19.00 2.79
C VAL A 2 8.91 -20.15 2.16
N ILE A 3 7.64 -19.91 1.87
CA ILE A 3 6.69 -20.90 1.35
C ILE A 3 6.77 -20.88 -0.18
N SER A 4 6.77 -22.08 -0.79
CA SER A 4 6.45 -22.42 -2.20
C SER A 4 6.32 -21.23 -3.17
N GLY A 5 7.14 -21.20 -4.24
CA GLY A 5 7.18 -20.17 -5.29
C GLY A 5 5.93 -20.02 -6.17
N LYS A 6 4.73 -20.06 -5.59
CA LYS A 6 3.45 -19.72 -6.23
C LYS A 6 2.79 -18.64 -5.39
N ILE A 7 2.52 -17.50 -6.02
CA ILE A 7 1.69 -16.43 -5.45
C ILE A 7 0.24 -16.81 -5.72
N THR A 8 -0.58 -16.96 -4.68
CA THR A 8 -1.97 -17.41 -4.81
C THR A 8 -2.97 -16.27 -4.72
N GLY A 9 -2.57 -15.13 -4.16
CA GLY A 9 -3.43 -13.98 -3.91
C GLY A 9 -4.35 -14.16 -2.70
N GLN A 10 -4.17 -15.22 -1.90
CA GLN A 10 -4.97 -15.41 -0.68
C GLN A 10 -4.81 -14.24 0.27
N TRP A 11 -5.89 -13.90 0.99
CA TRP A 11 -5.87 -12.78 1.92
C TRP A 11 -4.72 -12.89 2.93
N ALA A 12 -3.97 -11.80 3.07
CA ALA A 12 -2.81 -11.69 3.96
C ALA A 12 -1.67 -12.68 3.67
N GLU A 13 -1.67 -13.33 2.50
CA GLU A 13 -0.50 -14.04 1.98
C GLU A 13 0.67 -13.05 1.88
N LYS A 14 1.86 -13.48 2.29
CA LYS A 14 3.10 -12.69 2.21
C LYS A 14 4.17 -13.53 1.54
N VAL A 15 4.65 -13.08 0.39
CA VAL A 15 5.73 -13.74 -0.35
C VAL A 15 6.85 -12.74 -0.55
N LEU A 16 8.01 -13.01 0.04
CA LEU A 16 9.21 -12.23 -0.20
C LEU A 16 9.97 -12.84 -1.37
N VAL A 17 10.09 -12.08 -2.45
CA VAL A 17 10.79 -12.46 -3.66
C VAL A 17 12.10 -11.67 -3.72
N ALA A 18 13.22 -12.38 -3.91
CA ALA A 18 14.49 -11.72 -4.17
C ALA A 18 14.42 -10.98 -5.51
N GLY A 19 14.91 -9.75 -5.57
CA GLY A 19 15.01 -9.02 -6.84
C GLY A 19 15.92 -9.77 -7.81
N ILE A 20 15.44 -10.06 -9.02
CA ILE A 20 16.23 -10.71 -10.08
C ILE A 20 16.52 -9.65 -11.16
N GLY A 21 17.80 -9.38 -11.42
CA GLY A 21 18.29 -8.62 -12.59
C GLY A 21 17.88 -7.14 -12.65
N GLY A 22 18.84 -6.22 -12.50
CA GLY A 22 18.66 -4.78 -12.83
C GLY A 22 17.73 -3.97 -11.93
N MET A 23 16.95 -4.61 -11.05
CA MET A 23 16.12 -3.92 -10.07
C MET A 23 16.97 -3.32 -8.95
N VAL A 24 16.76 -2.03 -8.68
CA VAL A 24 17.43 -1.30 -7.58
C VAL A 24 16.97 -1.81 -6.21
N ALA A 25 15.74 -2.33 -6.12
CA ALA A 25 15.20 -2.92 -4.90
C ALA A 25 15.67 -4.38 -4.75
N GLY A 26 16.43 -4.67 -3.70
CA GLY A 26 16.97 -6.02 -3.44
C GLY A 26 15.92 -7.08 -3.09
N ASN A 27 14.72 -6.68 -2.65
CA ASN A 27 13.62 -7.58 -2.32
C ASN A 27 12.27 -6.95 -2.67
N ILE A 28 11.32 -7.77 -3.14
CA ILE A 28 9.93 -7.41 -3.38
C ILE A 28 9.06 -8.20 -2.41
N LEU A 29 8.24 -7.50 -1.61
CA LEU A 29 7.23 -8.14 -0.79
C LEU A 29 5.90 -8.12 -1.55
N VAL A 30 5.42 -9.29 -1.96
CA VAL A 30 4.09 -9.45 -2.55
C VAL A 30 3.10 -9.80 -1.44
N MET A 31 1.97 -9.09 -1.41
CA MET A 31 0.91 -9.31 -0.44
C MET A 31 -0.40 -9.66 -1.13
N GLY A 32 -1.00 -10.79 -0.75
CA GLY A 32 -2.29 -11.22 -1.26
C GLY A 32 -3.43 -10.44 -0.62
N LEU A 33 -4.25 -9.80 -1.45
CA LEU A 33 -5.38 -8.97 -1.03
C LEU A 33 -6.72 -9.73 -1.04
N GLY A 34 -6.71 -11.01 -1.39
CA GLY A 34 -7.93 -11.81 -1.52
C GLY A 34 -8.66 -11.50 -2.82
N LYS A 35 -9.98 -11.75 -2.81
CA LYS A 35 -10.82 -11.59 -4.00
C LYS A 35 -11.19 -10.13 -4.19
N ILE A 36 -11.23 -9.66 -5.44
CA ILE A 36 -11.57 -8.27 -5.78
C ILE A 36 -12.95 -7.86 -5.26
N ASN A 37 -13.93 -8.76 -5.25
CA ASN A 37 -15.26 -8.49 -4.71
C ASN A 37 -15.32 -8.33 -3.18
N GLU A 38 -14.21 -8.56 -2.48
CA GLU A 38 -14.06 -8.30 -1.05
C GLU A 38 -13.32 -6.97 -0.79
N PHE A 39 -12.99 -6.18 -1.82
CA PHE A 39 -12.28 -4.91 -1.69
C PHE A 39 -13.23 -3.80 -1.24
N ASP A 40 -13.75 -3.93 -0.02
CA ASP A 40 -14.43 -2.83 0.65
C ASP A 40 -13.44 -1.92 1.39
N GLU A 41 -13.95 -0.77 1.81
CA GLU A 41 -13.24 0.26 2.59
C GLU A 41 -12.49 -0.30 3.80
N GLY A 42 -13.12 -1.22 4.55
CA GLY A 42 -12.53 -1.86 5.72
C GLY A 42 -11.39 -2.80 5.33
N ARG A 43 -11.57 -3.55 4.24
CA ARG A 43 -10.57 -4.47 3.69
C ARG A 43 -9.32 -3.73 3.23
N ILE A 44 -9.48 -2.63 2.50
CA ILE A 44 -8.35 -1.82 2.00
C ILE A 44 -7.57 -1.19 3.15
N SER A 45 -8.28 -0.67 4.16
CA SER A 45 -7.65 -0.14 5.38
C SER A 45 -6.86 -1.21 6.13
N LEU A 46 -7.44 -2.41 6.32
CA LEU A 46 -6.75 -3.54 6.96
C LEU A 46 -5.54 -4.01 6.16
N ALA A 47 -5.66 -4.12 4.84
CA ALA A 47 -4.57 -4.52 3.95
C ALA A 47 -3.39 -3.55 4.06
N SER A 48 -3.69 -2.25 4.06
CA SER A 48 -2.67 -1.20 4.14
C SER A 48 -1.96 -1.21 5.50
N GLY A 49 -2.70 -1.44 6.59
CA GLY A 49 -2.11 -1.69 7.90
C GLY A 49 -1.18 -2.92 7.88
N TYR A 50 -1.59 -4.02 7.25
CA TYR A 50 -0.73 -5.21 7.12
C TYR A 50 0.54 -4.96 6.30
N MET A 51 0.50 -4.13 5.27
CA MET A 51 1.69 -3.74 4.51
C MET A 51 2.70 -3.01 5.40
N VAL A 52 2.24 -2.01 6.16
CA VAL A 52 3.08 -1.27 7.12
C VAL A 52 3.61 -2.18 8.22
N SER A 53 2.75 -3.00 8.83
CA SER A 53 3.15 -3.91 9.89
C SER A 53 4.23 -4.90 9.42
N SER A 54 4.14 -5.34 8.16
CA SER A 54 5.16 -6.19 7.54
C SER A 54 6.48 -5.45 7.30
N ALA A 55 6.41 -4.21 6.80
CA ALA A 55 7.60 -3.37 6.61
C ALA A 55 8.34 -3.09 7.93
N LEU A 56 7.59 -2.75 8.98
CA LEU A 56 8.12 -2.53 10.33
C LEU A 56 8.71 -3.82 10.91
N GLY A 57 8.06 -4.96 10.70
CA GLY A 57 8.58 -6.28 11.11
C GLY A 57 9.88 -6.67 10.39
N LEU A 58 10.13 -6.11 9.19
CA LEU A 58 11.38 -6.26 8.45
C LEU A 58 12.44 -5.20 8.81
N GLY A 59 12.13 -4.28 9.73
CA GLY A 59 13.04 -3.21 10.15
C GLY A 59 13.26 -2.12 9.09
N LEU A 60 12.31 -1.95 8.16
CA LEU A 60 12.38 -0.94 7.11
C LEU A 60 11.87 0.41 7.63
N SER A 61 12.56 1.49 7.25
CA SER A 61 12.15 2.89 7.50
C SER A 61 11.58 3.58 6.27
N ASN A 62 11.71 2.97 5.10
CA ASN A 62 11.18 3.47 3.83
C ASN A 62 10.64 2.29 3.04
N ILE A 63 9.45 2.46 2.47
CA ILE A 63 8.87 1.48 1.55
C ILE A 63 8.30 2.17 0.33
N CYS A 64 8.29 1.44 -0.78
CA CYS A 64 7.53 1.79 -1.96
C CYS A 64 6.46 0.73 -2.17
N MET A 65 5.23 1.14 -2.37
CA MET A 65 4.09 0.24 -2.52
C MET A 65 3.11 0.77 -3.55
N THR A 66 2.43 -0.13 -4.26
CA THR A 66 1.33 0.22 -5.15
C THR A 66 0.08 0.50 -4.35
N LEU A 67 -0.77 1.43 -4.82
CA LEU A 67 -2.10 1.61 -4.26
C LEU A 67 -2.93 0.31 -4.42
N PRO A 68 -3.53 -0.24 -3.35
CA PRO A 68 -4.35 -1.43 -3.44
C PRO A 68 -5.52 -1.31 -4.43
N GLY A 69 -5.57 -2.22 -5.41
CA GLY A 69 -6.62 -2.26 -6.42
C GLY A 69 -6.46 -1.25 -7.56
N ASP A 70 -5.37 -0.50 -7.60
CA ASP A 70 -5.06 0.40 -8.70
C ASP A 70 -4.87 -0.35 -10.02
N GLY A 71 -5.35 0.26 -11.11
CA GLY A 71 -5.39 -0.36 -12.44
C GLY A 71 -6.50 -1.40 -12.66
N LEU A 72 -7.35 -1.68 -11.66
CA LEU A 72 -8.53 -2.53 -11.82
C LEU A 72 -9.75 -1.71 -12.24
N GLU A 73 -10.55 -2.24 -13.17
CA GLU A 73 -11.80 -1.61 -13.60
C GLU A 73 -12.87 -1.68 -12.50
N GLY A 74 -13.68 -0.62 -12.39
CA GLY A 74 -14.81 -0.56 -11.47
C GLY A 74 -14.45 -0.30 -10.00
N ILE A 75 -13.19 0.03 -9.71
CA ILE A 75 -12.74 0.43 -8.38
C ILE A 75 -12.90 1.95 -8.20
N ASP A 76 -13.46 2.36 -7.06
CA ASP A 76 -13.43 3.76 -6.63
C ASP A 76 -12.05 4.08 -6.05
N ILE A 77 -11.21 4.66 -6.90
CA ILE A 77 -9.82 5.01 -6.58
C ILE A 77 -9.74 6.03 -5.45
N ILE A 78 -10.67 7.01 -5.41
CA ILE A 78 -10.68 8.03 -4.35
C ILE A 78 -10.92 7.35 -3.00
N SER A 79 -11.97 6.53 -2.90
CA SER A 79 -12.27 5.78 -1.67
C SER A 79 -11.11 4.87 -1.27
N HIS A 80 -10.54 4.11 -2.21
CA HIS A 80 -9.39 3.25 -1.94
C HIS A 80 -8.17 4.04 -1.43
N ALA A 81 -7.89 5.21 -2.00
CA ALA A 81 -6.83 6.09 -1.51
C ALA A 81 -7.13 6.57 -0.08
N GLU A 82 -8.36 7.00 0.22
CA GLU A 82 -8.76 7.40 1.57
C GLU A 82 -8.50 6.29 2.60
N HIS A 83 -9.03 5.11 2.33
CA HIS A 83 -8.94 3.97 3.25
C HIS A 83 -7.53 3.39 3.32
N THR A 84 -6.77 3.43 2.23
CA THR A 84 -5.35 3.08 2.24
C THR A 84 -4.60 4.00 3.19
N LEU A 85 -4.72 5.31 3.01
CA LEU A 85 -4.04 6.28 3.86
C LEU A 85 -4.46 6.13 5.33
N TYR A 86 -5.75 5.92 5.61
CA TYR A 86 -6.22 5.67 6.96
C TYR A 86 -5.61 4.41 7.60
N GLY A 87 -5.51 3.32 6.84
CA GLY A 87 -4.92 2.06 7.28
C GLY A 87 -3.43 2.18 7.57
N LEU A 88 -2.68 2.79 6.63
CA LEU A 88 -1.26 3.13 6.83
C LEU A 88 -1.10 3.97 8.09
N ALA A 89 -1.95 4.98 8.21
CA ALA A 89 -1.85 5.97 9.24
C ALA A 89 -1.99 5.39 10.63
N LYS A 90 -3.04 4.57 10.80
CA LYS A 90 -3.32 3.89 12.05
C LYS A 90 -2.18 2.97 12.49
N GLU A 91 -1.54 2.27 11.55
CA GLU A 91 -0.49 1.30 11.87
C GLU A 91 0.89 1.96 12.09
N ILE A 92 1.24 3.01 11.33
CA ILE A 92 2.51 3.74 11.49
C ILE A 92 2.57 4.39 12.88
N GLY A 93 1.49 5.08 13.28
CA GLY A 93 1.47 5.85 14.53
C GLY A 93 2.62 6.85 14.59
N GLU A 94 3.49 6.71 15.60
CA GLU A 94 4.66 7.58 15.82
C GLU A 94 5.97 7.00 15.25
N ARG A 95 5.91 5.85 14.56
CA ARG A 95 7.11 5.16 14.05
C ARG A 95 7.72 5.89 12.85
N ASP A 96 9.02 5.75 12.69
CA ASP A 96 9.78 6.35 11.59
C ASP A 96 9.73 5.47 10.33
N LEU A 97 8.56 5.46 9.66
CA LEU A 97 8.34 4.81 8.38
C LEU A 97 7.71 5.79 7.39
N ILE A 98 8.34 5.95 6.23
CA ILE A 98 7.83 6.79 5.14
C ILE A 98 7.33 5.88 4.01
N PRO A 99 6.00 5.70 3.85
CA PRO A 99 5.45 4.95 2.73
C PRO A 99 5.36 5.83 1.48
N ARG A 100 5.88 5.35 0.36
CA ARG A 100 5.73 5.97 -0.96
C ARG A 100 4.72 5.18 -1.77
N ILE A 101 3.70 5.86 -2.29
CA ILE A 101 2.63 5.24 -3.07
C ILE A 101 2.89 5.40 -4.56
N ILE A 102 2.99 4.28 -5.27
CA ILE A 102 2.95 4.24 -6.73
C ILE A 102 1.50 4.02 -7.16
N CYS A 103 1.06 4.78 -8.16
CA CYS A 103 -0.20 4.56 -8.85
C CYS A 103 -0.07 4.82 -10.35
N ASP A 104 -1.03 4.33 -11.13
CA ASP A 104 -1.20 4.60 -12.55
C ASP A 104 -1.32 6.10 -12.79
N GLU A 105 -0.65 6.61 -13.83
CA GLU A 105 -0.66 8.04 -14.15
C GLU A 105 -2.07 8.60 -14.37
N ARG A 106 -2.99 7.77 -14.86
CA ARG A 106 -4.40 8.14 -15.11
C ARG A 106 -5.17 8.40 -13.81
N ASN A 107 -4.72 7.81 -12.70
CA ASN A 107 -5.41 7.83 -11.42
C ASN A 107 -4.81 8.85 -10.44
N VAL A 108 -3.70 9.53 -10.80
CA VAL A 108 -2.94 10.40 -9.89
C VAL A 108 -3.80 11.48 -9.24
N GLU A 109 -4.68 12.15 -9.99
CA GLU A 109 -5.52 13.21 -9.45
C GLU A 109 -6.52 12.68 -8.42
N GLU A 110 -7.14 11.54 -8.69
CA GLU A 110 -8.10 10.88 -7.79
C GLU A 110 -7.42 10.38 -6.52
N VAL A 111 -6.23 9.79 -6.64
CA VAL A 111 -5.42 9.35 -5.50
C VAL A 111 -5.03 10.53 -4.62
N LEU A 112 -4.55 11.62 -5.23
CA LEU A 112 -4.21 12.84 -4.50
C LEU A 112 -5.43 13.42 -3.78
N LEU A 113 -6.59 13.43 -4.43
CA LEU A 113 -7.84 13.92 -3.83
C LEU A 113 -8.23 13.09 -2.60
N GLY A 114 -8.26 11.75 -2.69
CA GLY A 114 -8.57 10.88 -1.55
C GLY A 114 -7.57 11.07 -0.40
N PHE A 115 -6.28 11.18 -0.72
CA PHE A 115 -5.26 11.46 0.28
C PHE A 115 -5.43 12.83 0.94
N GLN A 116 -5.75 13.89 0.18
CA GLN A 116 -6.01 15.21 0.76
C GLN A 116 -7.22 15.21 1.69
N THR A 117 -8.34 14.62 1.26
CA THR A 117 -9.56 14.50 2.07
C THR A 117 -9.26 13.79 3.39
N THR A 118 -8.48 12.70 3.34
CA THR A 118 -8.11 11.95 4.54
C THR A 118 -7.11 12.68 5.42
N LYS A 119 -6.12 13.38 4.86
CA LYS A 119 -5.18 14.22 5.64
C LYS A 119 -5.90 15.30 6.45
N VAL A 120 -6.93 15.92 5.87
CA VAL A 120 -7.79 16.90 6.57
C VAL A 120 -8.54 16.21 7.72
N ARG A 121 -9.13 15.03 7.49
CA ARG A 121 -9.84 14.25 8.52
C ARG A 121 -8.92 13.81 9.67
N LEU A 122 -7.69 13.41 9.35
CA LEU A 122 -6.67 12.98 10.32
C LEU A 122 -5.96 14.13 11.04
N LYS A 123 -6.36 15.39 10.80
CA LYS A 123 -5.79 16.60 11.44
C LYS A 123 -4.27 16.71 11.33
N GLY A 124 -3.68 16.23 10.23
CA GLY A 124 -2.25 16.43 9.94
C GLY A 124 -1.25 15.74 10.88
N GLN A 125 -1.66 14.78 11.71
CA GLN A 125 -0.78 14.16 12.72
C GLN A 125 0.29 13.21 12.16
N GLN A 126 0.45 13.08 10.85
CA GLN A 126 1.15 11.94 10.26
C GLN A 126 2.20 12.29 9.22
N LYS A 127 3.40 11.69 9.37
CA LYS A 127 4.53 11.77 8.45
C LYS A 127 4.34 10.84 7.24
N ILE A 128 3.28 11.07 6.47
CA ILE A 128 3.04 10.33 5.22
C ILE A 128 3.29 11.25 4.04
N ASP A 129 4.44 11.04 3.40
CA ASP A 129 4.83 11.70 2.16
C ASP A 129 4.29 10.93 0.96
N ILE A 130 3.63 11.64 0.06
CA ILE A 130 3.09 11.07 -1.18
C ILE A 130 4.00 11.59 -2.28
N GLU A 131 4.82 10.70 -2.84
CA GLU A 131 5.71 11.03 -3.95
C GLU A 131 5.14 10.44 -5.25
N ARG A 132 5.07 11.27 -6.29
CA ARG A 132 4.80 10.80 -7.66
C ARG A 132 6.03 10.06 -8.15
N VAL A 133 5.86 8.81 -8.56
CA VAL A 133 6.86 8.10 -9.36
C VAL A 133 6.32 8.01 -10.77
N GLY A 134 6.75 8.93 -11.64
CA GLY A 134 6.52 8.81 -13.09
C GLY A 134 7.41 7.70 -13.62
N VAL A 135 6.84 6.82 -14.44
CA VAL A 135 7.59 5.80 -15.19
C VAL A 135 8.07 6.41 -16.50
#